data_AF-A0A7S0MUK9-F1
#
_entry.id   AF-A0A7S0MUK9-F1
#
_cell.length_a   1.000
_cell.length_b   1.000
_cell.length_c   1.000
_cell.angle_alpha   90.00
_cell.angle_beta   90.00
_cell.angle_gamma   90.00
#
_symmetry.space_group_name_H-M   'P 1'
#
loop_
_entity.id
_entity.type
_entity.pdbx_description
1 polymer ?
#
loop_
_entity_poly.entity_id
_entity_poly.type
_entity_poly.pdbx_seq_one_letter_code
_entity_poly.pdbx_strand_id
1 'polypeptide(L)'
;DVPKTKVKLTFSCFDLVNKDLLSKSDPIVILQERKTPQDPWTFIGRTELIKNNTNPSFQEKISLDFTFESKQYLQIVVLDVDAEGNLPTQYVPNADETDLLGRVECLLSEIVGARNSTYDKELTG
;
A
#
# COMPACT_ATOMS: atom_id res chain seq x y z
N ASP A 1 1.17 -9.74 28.32
CA ASP A 1 1.49 -9.26 26.97
C ASP A 1 0.99 -10.23 25.93
N VAL A 2 0.30 -9.72 24.91
CA VAL A 2 -0.08 -10.54 23.75
C VAL A 2 1.16 -10.72 22.86
N PRO A 3 1.56 -11.95 22.49
CA PRO A 3 2.70 -12.18 21.62
C PRO A 3 2.54 -11.48 20.26
N LYS A 4 3.62 -10.88 19.77
CA LYS A 4 3.67 -10.21 18.47
C LYS A 4 4.83 -10.73 17.64
N THR A 5 4.60 -10.88 16.34
CA THR A 5 5.64 -11.22 15.36
C THR A 5 5.88 -10.03 14.45
N LYS A 6 7.15 -9.61 14.27
CA LYS A 6 7.46 -8.58 13.28
C LYS A 6 7.42 -9.18 11.88
N VAL A 7 6.60 -8.59 11.01
CA VAL A 7 6.54 -8.94 9.59
C VAL A 7 7.05 -7.77 8.75
N LYS A 8 7.57 -8.09 7.57
CA LYS A 8 8.06 -7.11 6.59
C LYS A 8 7.33 -7.34 5.29
N LEU A 9 6.63 -6.31 4.81
CA LEU A 9 5.93 -6.34 3.54
C LEU A 9 6.81 -5.69 2.46
N THR A 10 6.81 -6.32 1.30
CA THR A 10 7.40 -5.82 0.06
C THR A 10 6.31 -5.71 -0.98
N PHE A 11 6.43 -4.75 -1.89
CA PHE A 11 5.37 -4.43 -2.84
C PHE A 11 5.89 -4.48 -4.26
N SER A 12 5.03 -4.91 -5.17
CA SER A 12 5.19 -4.75 -6.61
C SER A 12 3.81 -4.55 -7.21
N CYS A 13 3.74 -3.84 -8.32
CA CYS A 13 2.52 -3.72 -9.11
C CYS A 13 2.77 -4.25 -10.52
N PHE A 14 1.70 -4.63 -11.19
CA PHE A 14 1.71 -5.12 -12.56
C PHE A 14 0.59 -4.44 -13.32
N ASP A 15 0.88 -3.98 -14.53
CA ASP A 15 -0.08 -3.36 -15.45
C ASP A 15 -0.91 -2.20 -14.85
N LEU A 16 -0.24 -1.27 -14.18
CA LEU A 16 -0.90 -0.06 -13.67
C LEU A 16 -1.49 0.79 -14.81
N VAL A 17 -2.70 1.31 -14.59
CA VAL A 17 -3.35 2.26 -15.49
C VAL A 17 -2.49 3.51 -15.62
N ASN A 18 -2.30 3.96 -16.85
CA ASN A 18 -1.60 5.21 -17.11
C ASN A 18 -2.61 6.37 -17.13
N LYS A 19 -2.50 7.30 -16.18
CA LYS A 19 -3.35 8.51 -16.16
C LYS A 19 -2.82 9.63 -17.07
N ASP A 20 -1.55 9.57 -17.43
CA ASP A 20 -0.90 10.56 -18.28
C ASP A 20 -1.05 10.26 -19.77
N LEU A 21 -1.35 11.30 -20.56
CA LEU A 21 -1.44 11.21 -22.02
C LEU A 21 -0.06 11.09 -22.70
N LEU A 22 1.01 11.54 -22.04
CA LEU A 22 2.34 11.73 -22.63
C LEU A 22 3.49 11.04 -21.88
N SER A 23 3.24 10.55 -20.67
CA SER A 23 4.21 9.85 -19.80
C SER A 23 3.58 8.58 -19.23
N LYS A 24 4.39 7.72 -18.60
CA LYS A 24 3.87 6.61 -17.77
C LYS A 24 3.72 7.11 -16.34
N SER A 25 2.83 6.48 -15.57
CA SER A 25 2.70 6.73 -14.14
C SER A 25 4.02 6.61 -13.35
N ASP A 26 4.10 7.43 -12.32
CA ASP A 26 5.15 7.52 -11.31
C ASP A 26 4.59 6.95 -9.98
N PRO A 27 4.49 5.60 -9.82
CA PRO A 27 3.79 5.03 -8.68
C PRO A 27 4.54 5.10 -7.35
N ILE A 28 3.76 5.26 -6.28
CA ILE A 28 4.14 5.05 -4.88
C ILE A 28 3.08 4.19 -4.17
N VAL A 29 3.50 3.37 -3.21
CA VAL A 29 2.58 2.60 -2.35
C VAL A 29 2.54 3.21 -0.95
N ILE A 30 1.34 3.43 -0.42
CA ILE A 30 1.05 3.82 0.96
C ILE A 30 0.41 2.64 1.69
N LEU A 31 0.95 2.26 2.85
CA LEU A 31 0.36 1.26 3.73
C LEU A 31 -0.25 1.93 4.96
N GLN A 32 -1.50 1.56 5.27
CA GLN A 32 -2.24 2.05 6.42
C GLN A 32 -2.89 0.89 7.18
N GLU A 33 -3.13 1.09 8.48
CA GLU A 33 -3.76 0.11 9.36
C GLU A 33 -4.95 0.72 10.11
N ARG A 34 -5.95 -0.11 10.41
CA ARG A 34 -6.95 0.15 11.46
C ARG A 34 -7.29 -1.14 12.22
N LYS A 35 -7.70 -1.02 13.48
CA LYS A 35 -8.04 -2.18 14.34
C LYS A 35 -9.48 -2.61 14.18
N THR A 36 -10.38 -1.66 13.96
CA THR A 36 -11.80 -1.90 13.68
C THR A 36 -12.23 -1.14 12.43
N PRO A 37 -13.33 -1.54 11.76
CA PRO A 37 -13.84 -0.81 10.60
C PRO A 37 -14.28 0.63 10.88
N GLN A 38 -14.47 1.01 12.14
CA GLN A 38 -14.85 2.36 12.55
C GLN A 38 -13.65 3.25 12.86
N ASP A 39 -12.48 2.66 13.11
CA ASP A 39 -11.27 3.40 13.41
C ASP A 39 -10.75 4.12 12.15
N PRO A 40 -10.17 5.32 12.32
CA PRO A 40 -9.50 6.01 11.22
C PRO A 40 -8.27 5.21 10.76
N TRP A 41 -7.94 5.34 9.47
CA TRP A 41 -6.71 4.80 8.92
C TRP A 41 -5.49 5.49 9.53
N THR A 42 -4.55 4.69 10.01
CA THR A 42 -3.27 5.16 10.54
C THR A 42 -2.17 4.84 9.54
N PHE A 43 -1.37 5.83 9.16
CA PHE A 43 -0.21 5.63 8.31
C PHE A 43 0.81 4.70 8.97
N ILE A 44 1.27 3.68 8.23
CA ILE A 44 2.32 2.75 8.66
C ILE A 44 3.62 3.03 7.93
N GLY A 45 3.55 3.26 6.61
CA GLY A 45 4.73 3.51 5.80
C GLY A 45 4.38 3.79 4.34
N ARG A 46 5.40 4.17 3.58
CA ARG A 46 5.34 4.32 2.12
C ARG A 46 6.59 3.75 1.48
N THR A 47 6.49 3.39 0.21
CA THR A 47 7.65 3.01 -0.60
C THR A 47 8.38 4.24 -1.14
N GLU A 48 9.50 4.02 -1.83
CA GLU A 48 10.05 5.01 -2.75
C GLU A 48 9.11 5.28 -3.93
N LEU A 49 9.27 6.45 -4.54
CA LEU A 49 8.65 6.82 -5.81
C LEU A 49 9.44 6.19 -6.95
N ILE A 50 8.78 5.43 -7.82
CA ILE A 50 9.41 4.88 -9.03
C ILE A 50 8.85 5.63 -10.24
N LYS A 51 9.73 6.26 -11.03
CA LYS A 51 9.29 7.06 -12.17
C LYS A 51 9.04 6.21 -13.42
N ASN A 52 8.00 6.59 -14.18
CA ASN A 52 7.65 6.12 -15.51
C ASN A 52 7.58 4.59 -15.62
N ASN A 53 6.93 3.95 -14.65
CA ASN A 53 6.88 2.49 -14.58
C ASN A 53 5.51 1.98 -14.15
N THR A 54 4.82 1.28 -15.05
CA THR A 54 3.53 0.63 -14.77
C THR A 54 3.67 -0.76 -14.14
N ASN A 55 4.90 -1.26 -13.99
CA ASN A 55 5.22 -2.55 -13.38
C ASN A 55 6.33 -2.39 -12.32
N PRO A 56 6.14 -1.51 -11.32
CA PRO A 56 7.14 -1.22 -10.31
C PRO A 56 7.41 -2.43 -9.40
N SER A 57 8.68 -2.62 -9.03
CA SER A 57 9.09 -3.45 -7.90
C SER A 57 9.80 -2.56 -6.90
N PHE A 58 9.19 -2.37 -5.73
CA PHE A 58 9.68 -1.46 -4.70
C PHE A 58 10.71 -2.15 -3.79
N GLN A 59 11.76 -1.43 -3.44
CA GLN A 59 12.85 -1.89 -2.58
C GLN A 59 12.55 -1.66 -1.09
N GLU A 60 11.81 -0.60 -0.78
CA GLU A 60 11.44 -0.26 0.60
C GLU A 60 10.59 -1.38 1.25
N LYS A 61 10.88 -1.67 2.52
CA LYS A 61 10.24 -2.78 3.26
C LYS A 61 9.50 -2.22 4.45
N ILE A 62 8.17 -2.28 4.39
CA ILE A 62 7.35 -1.73 5.47
C ILE A 62 7.20 -2.78 6.56
N SER A 63 7.65 -2.45 7.77
CA SER A 63 7.61 -3.35 8.93
C SER A 63 6.41 -3.04 9.82
N LEU A 64 5.72 -4.07 10.29
CA LEU A 64 4.61 -3.96 11.23
C LEU A 64 4.53 -5.16 12.15
N ASP A 65 3.88 -4.99 13.30
CA ASP A 65 3.66 -6.07 14.26
C ASP A 65 2.40 -6.86 13.87
N PHE A 66 2.52 -8.18 13.74
CA PHE A 66 1.41 -9.10 13.56
C PHE A 66 1.02 -9.74 14.89
N THR A 67 -0.27 -9.66 15.22
CA THR A 67 -0.88 -10.26 16.41
C THR A 67 -1.98 -11.23 15.99
N PHE A 68 -1.75 -12.54 16.13
CA PHE A 68 -2.66 -13.58 15.64
C PHE A 68 -4.10 -13.48 16.20
N GLU A 69 -4.24 -13.07 17.45
CA GLU A 69 -5.54 -12.95 18.13
C GLU A 69 -6.31 -11.68 17.77
N SER A 70 -5.70 -10.75 17.01
CA SER A 70 -6.28 -9.45 16.66
C SER A 70 -6.56 -9.35 15.17
N LYS A 71 -7.72 -8.77 14.83
CA LYS A 71 -7.97 -8.32 13.46
C LYS A 71 -7.18 -7.03 13.23
N GLN A 72 -6.35 -7.05 12.19
CA GLN A 72 -5.56 -5.90 11.74
C GLN A 72 -5.92 -5.66 10.29
N TYR A 73 -6.73 -4.65 10.04
CA TYR A 73 -7.16 -4.28 8.71
C TYR A 73 -6.08 -3.41 8.07
N LEU A 74 -5.71 -3.72 6.85
CA LEU A 74 -4.77 -2.95 6.05
C LEU A 74 -5.49 -2.31 4.88
N GLN A 75 -5.07 -1.10 4.55
CA GLN A 75 -5.35 -0.47 3.26
C GLN A 75 -4.01 -0.22 2.57
N ILE A 76 -3.89 -0.73 1.35
CA ILE A 76 -2.74 -0.54 0.47
C ILE A 76 -3.22 0.36 -0.65
N VAL A 77 -2.66 1.56 -0.75
CA VAL A 77 -3.05 2.56 -1.74
C VAL A 77 -1.90 2.79 -2.71
N VAL A 78 -2.19 2.76 -4.01
CA VAL A 78 -1.23 3.09 -5.07
C VAL A 78 -1.62 4.43 -5.67
N LEU A 79 -0.70 5.38 -5.67
CA LEU A 79 -0.90 6.73 -6.22
C LEU A 79 0.07 6.98 -7.36
N ASP A 80 -0.37 7.75 -8.34
CA ASP A 80 0.46 8.32 -9.41
C ASP A 80 0.96 9.69 -8.97
N VAL A 81 2.24 9.85 -8.66
CA VAL A 81 2.74 11.12 -8.13
C VAL A 81 3.47 11.86 -9.23
N ASP A 82 2.89 12.98 -9.66
CA ASP A 82 3.49 13.87 -10.65
C ASP A 82 4.96 14.18 -10.36
N ALA A 83 5.76 14.42 -11.41
CA ALA A 83 7.21 14.57 -11.32
C ALA A 83 7.70 15.71 -10.39
N GLU A 84 6.83 16.65 -10.01
CA GLU A 84 7.06 17.73 -9.02
C GLU A 84 6.80 17.28 -7.55
N GLY A 85 6.41 16.02 -7.37
CA GLY A 85 5.75 15.43 -6.22
C GLY A 85 6.34 15.71 -4.85
N ASN A 86 5.67 16.60 -4.11
CA ASN A 86 5.88 16.83 -2.68
C ASN A 86 4.83 16.08 -1.86
N LEU A 87 4.81 14.73 -1.91
CA LEU A 87 3.99 13.99 -0.95
C LEU A 87 4.61 14.11 0.45
N PRO A 88 3.84 14.53 1.48
CA PRO A 88 4.29 14.52 2.86
C PRO A 88 4.85 13.15 3.26
N THR A 89 5.89 13.12 4.09
CA THR A 89 6.54 11.87 4.54
C THR A 89 5.55 10.89 5.18
N GLN A 90 4.58 11.42 5.92
CA GLN A 90 3.41 10.68 6.40
C GLN A 90 2.19 11.22 5.69
N TYR A 91 1.55 10.39 4.89
CA TYR A 91 0.43 10.79 4.05
C TYR A 91 -0.67 9.75 4.15
N VAL A 92 -1.89 10.22 4.41
CA VAL A 92 -3.10 9.41 4.48
C VAL A 92 -4.01 9.90 3.36
N PRO A 93 -4.18 9.14 2.26
CA PRO A 93 -5.00 9.55 1.13
C PRO A 93 -6.47 9.73 1.53
N ASN A 94 -7.12 10.74 0.96
CA ASN A 94 -8.56 10.93 1.12
C ASN A 94 -9.34 10.05 0.12
N ALA A 95 -10.67 9.96 0.31
CA ALA A 95 -11.52 9.17 -0.58
C ALA A 95 -11.51 9.64 -2.04
N ASP A 96 -11.36 10.95 -2.25
CA ASP A 96 -11.47 11.64 -3.53
C ASP A 96 -10.10 11.93 -4.18
N GLU A 97 -9.09 11.12 -3.87
CA GLU A 97 -7.72 11.33 -4.36
C GLU A 97 -7.66 11.21 -5.89
N THR A 98 -7.37 12.33 -6.57
CA THR A 98 -7.37 12.42 -8.04
C THR A 98 -6.30 11.54 -8.66
N ASP A 99 -5.24 11.31 -7.92
CA ASP A 99 -4.02 10.62 -8.35
C ASP A 99 -4.06 9.12 -8.02
N LEU A 100 -5.19 8.63 -7.50
CA LEU A 100 -5.38 7.22 -7.13
C LEU A 100 -5.31 6.26 -8.34
N LEU A 101 -4.27 5.42 -8.39
CA LEU A 101 -4.21 4.31 -9.35
C LEU A 101 -5.04 3.11 -8.88
N GLY A 102 -5.22 2.98 -7.57
CA GLY A 102 -6.17 2.06 -6.97
C GLY A 102 -5.80 1.67 -5.55
N ARG A 103 -6.65 0.88 -4.91
CA ARG A 103 -6.48 0.44 -3.52
C ARG A 103 -6.90 -1.02 -3.32
N VAL A 104 -6.35 -1.63 -2.28
CA VAL A 104 -6.74 -2.95 -1.76
C VAL A 104 -6.96 -2.84 -0.25
N GLU A 105 -8.07 -3.39 0.22
CA GLU A 105 -8.30 -3.62 1.65
C GLU A 105 -8.26 -5.11 1.96
N CYS A 106 -7.56 -5.49 3.03
CA CYS A 106 -7.47 -6.88 3.49
C CYS A 106 -7.11 -6.95 4.98
N LEU A 107 -7.10 -8.15 5.55
CA LEU A 107 -6.51 -8.42 6.85
C LEU A 107 -5.03 -8.76 6.70
N LEU A 108 -4.21 -8.31 7.66
CA LEU A 108 -2.79 -8.71 7.71
C LEU A 108 -2.63 -10.25 7.77
N SER A 109 -3.57 -10.95 8.41
CA SER A 109 -3.58 -12.41 8.47
C SER A 109 -3.77 -13.08 7.11
N GLU A 110 -4.43 -12.43 6.14
CA GLU A 110 -4.57 -12.94 4.78
C GLU A 110 -3.22 -12.92 4.04
N ILE A 111 -2.44 -11.86 4.23
CA ILE A 111 -1.08 -11.76 3.66
C ILE A 111 -0.13 -12.76 4.31
N VAL A 112 -0.10 -12.80 5.64
CA VAL A 112 0.79 -13.69 6.40
C VAL A 112 0.45 -15.17 6.17
N GLY A 113 -0.83 -15.48 5.96
CA GLY A 113 -1.30 -16.83 5.65
C GLY A 113 -1.23 -17.20 4.16
N ALA A 114 -0.81 -16.30 3.28
CA ALA A 114 -0.79 -16.55 1.85
C ALA A 114 0.27 -17.60 1.47
N ARG A 115 -0.03 -18.41 0.45
CA ARG A 115 0.91 -19.40 -0.05
C ARG A 115 2.14 -18.69 -0.63
N ASN A 116 3.32 -19.28 -0.41
CA ASN A 116 4.61 -18.73 -0.85
C ASN A 116 4.92 -17.31 -0.33
N SER A 117 4.22 -16.85 0.71
CA SER A 117 4.34 -15.48 1.23
C SER A 117 4.02 -14.41 0.17
N THR A 118 3.13 -14.72 -0.78
CA THR A 118 2.71 -13.83 -1.86
C THR A 118 1.19 -13.68 -1.85
N TYR A 119 0.72 -12.44 -1.84
CA TYR A 119 -0.70 -12.10 -1.82
C TYR A 119 -1.02 -11.16 -2.97
N ASP A 120 -1.60 -11.72 -4.04
CA ASP A 120 -1.97 -10.98 -5.25
C ASP A 120 -3.44 -10.57 -5.19
N LYS A 121 -3.71 -9.29 -5.50
CA LYS A 121 -5.05 -8.73 -5.59
C LYS A 121 -5.14 -7.69 -6.71
N GLU A 122 -6.29 -7.67 -7.36
CA GLU A 122 -6.64 -6.59 -8.29
C GLU A 122 -6.82 -5.29 -7.51
N LEU A 123 -6.28 -4.20 -8.07
CA LEU A 123 -6.54 -2.86 -7.55
C LEU A 123 -7.99 -2.47 -7.85
N THR A 124 -8.63 -1.81 -6.88
CA THR A 124 -9.99 -1.28 -7.03
C THR A 124 -10.00 0.21 -6.75
N GLY A 125 -10.95 0.94 -7.35
CA GLY A 125 -11.05 2.39 -7.20
C GLY A 125 -11.37 3.05 -8.51
#